data_AF-A0A556MS19-F1
#
_entry.id   AF-A0A556MS19-F1
#
_cell.length_a   1.000
_cell.length_b   1.000
_cell.length_c   1.000
_cell.angle_alpha   90.00
_cell.angle_beta   90.00
_cell.angle_gamma   90.00
#
_symmetry.space_group_name_H-M   'P 1'
#
loop_
_entity.id
_entity.type
_entity.pdbx_description
1 polymer ?
#
loop_
_entity_poly.entity_id
_entity_poly.type
_entity_poly.pdbx_seq_one_letter_code
_entity_poly.pdbx_strand_id
1 'polypeptide(L)'
;MKKCFKLLLALVIPGIMFAGSCKLDSPAPPPAPKADDVEITDQTVLGIVVNGPRVDNAYLTSLWKAKQTTLQLYDTSNTIISGTYVNNLFTNVTLNDRNKSVSYTGLVNSFAQPTGTYKLSVTDNVLYIELSSNPFFNSTFSTVRVTHLTPTEMTWVALDTTSTVLDGRYYHKGYQVTFTK
;
A
#
# COMPACT_ATOMS: atom_id res chain seq x y z
N MET A 1 -14.47 -2.77 48.25
CA MET A 1 -14.40 -4.20 48.64
C MET A 1 -13.09 -4.78 48.12
N LYS A 2 -12.27 -5.34 49.02
CA LYS A 2 -10.95 -5.92 48.74
C LYS A 2 -11.06 -7.44 48.57
N LYS A 3 -10.43 -7.97 47.51
CA LYS A 3 -9.49 -9.12 47.48
C LYS A 3 -9.71 -10.00 46.23
N CYS A 4 -8.71 -9.94 45.37
CA CYS A 4 -8.44 -10.86 44.28
C CYS A 4 -7.93 -12.21 44.78
N PHE A 5 -7.96 -13.17 43.85
CA PHE A 5 -6.96 -14.20 43.60
C PHE A 5 -6.94 -15.43 44.53
N LYS A 6 -7.41 -16.56 44.00
CA LYS A 6 -6.84 -17.87 44.28
C LYS A 6 -6.23 -18.41 42.99
N LEU A 7 -4.91 -18.29 42.94
CA LEU A 7 -3.99 -19.04 42.11
C LEU A 7 -4.15 -20.54 42.46
N LEU A 8 -4.42 -21.40 41.49
CA LEU A 8 -4.14 -22.83 41.63
C LEU A 8 -3.13 -23.24 40.58
N LEU A 9 -1.93 -23.50 41.08
CA LEU A 9 -0.79 -24.05 40.38
C LEU A 9 -1.04 -25.56 40.18
N ALA A 10 -1.06 -26.04 38.94
CA ALA A 10 -0.94 -27.46 38.66
C ALA A 10 0.22 -27.66 37.67
N LEU A 11 1.35 -28.00 38.26
CA LEU A 11 2.59 -28.37 37.61
C LEU A 11 2.55 -29.89 37.41
N VAL A 12 2.52 -30.39 36.17
CA VAL A 12 2.90 -31.78 35.85
C VAL A 12 3.66 -31.80 34.53
N ILE A 13 4.97 -32.00 34.64
CA ILE A 13 5.95 -32.47 33.63
C ILE A 13 6.55 -33.73 34.31
N PRO A 14 6.81 -34.90 33.66
CA PRO A 14 7.56 -35.11 32.40
C PRO A 14 6.90 -36.19 31.49
N GLY A 15 7.26 -36.46 30.24
CA GLY A 15 8.43 -36.21 29.41
C GLY A 15 8.59 -37.44 28.52
N ILE A 16 8.76 -37.28 27.20
CA ILE A 16 9.29 -38.33 26.32
C ILE A 16 10.20 -37.65 25.28
N MET A 17 11.48 -37.97 25.34
CA MET A 17 12.44 -37.77 24.26
C MET A 17 12.15 -38.80 23.16
N PHE A 18 12.27 -38.44 21.88
CA PHE A 18 13.21 -39.05 20.94
C PHE A 18 13.10 -38.44 19.55
N ALA A 19 14.24 -38.48 18.86
CA ALA A 19 14.61 -37.82 17.63
C ALA A 19 13.75 -38.18 16.41
N GLY A 20 13.69 -37.22 15.47
CA GLY A 20 13.14 -37.42 14.13
C GLY A 20 13.10 -36.11 13.34
N SER A 21 14.26 -35.51 13.05
CA SER A 21 14.35 -34.43 12.07
C SER A 21 14.11 -35.00 10.67
N CYS A 22 12.86 -35.10 10.26
CA CYS A 22 12.53 -35.16 8.84
C CYS A 22 12.58 -33.72 8.31
N LYS A 23 13.76 -33.30 7.83
CA LYS A 23 13.80 -32.23 6.83
C LYS A 23 13.03 -32.77 5.63
N LEU A 24 11.82 -32.28 5.43
CA LEU A 24 11.13 -32.41 4.16
C LEU A 24 11.89 -31.48 3.20
N ASP A 25 12.82 -32.03 2.43
CA ASP A 25 13.40 -31.31 1.29
C ASP A 25 12.23 -30.94 0.39
N SER A 26 11.83 -29.67 0.44
CA SER A 26 10.83 -29.14 -0.47
C SER A 26 11.42 -29.25 -1.87
N PRO A 27 10.70 -29.84 -2.84
CA PRO A 27 11.17 -29.87 -4.22
C PRO A 27 11.42 -28.43 -4.66
N ALA A 28 12.58 -28.23 -5.32
CA ALA A 28 12.93 -26.93 -5.86
C ALA A 28 11.77 -26.40 -6.72
N PRO A 29 11.34 -25.14 -6.53
CA PRO A 29 10.30 -24.58 -7.35
C PRO A 29 10.73 -24.65 -8.82
N PRO A 30 9.82 -24.99 -9.75
CA PRO A 30 10.15 -25.02 -11.16
C PRO A 30 10.72 -23.65 -11.57
N PRO A 31 11.74 -23.63 -12.45
CA PRO A 31 12.33 -22.37 -12.91
C PRO A 31 11.21 -21.49 -13.46
N ALA A 32 11.18 -20.23 -13.01
CA ALA A 32 10.26 -19.24 -13.54
C ALA A 32 10.37 -19.25 -15.08
N PRO A 33 9.25 -19.28 -15.82
CA PRO A 33 9.28 -19.09 -17.26
C PRO A 33 10.08 -17.81 -17.54
N LYS A 34 11.08 -17.91 -18.42
CA LYS A 34 11.71 -16.71 -18.96
C LYS A 34 10.59 -15.87 -19.56
N ALA A 35 10.57 -14.58 -19.23
CA ALA A 35 9.75 -13.63 -19.94
C ALA A 35 10.26 -13.62 -21.38
N ASP A 36 9.60 -14.38 -22.25
CA ASP A 36 9.62 -14.08 -23.66
C ASP A 36 8.92 -12.72 -23.80
N ASP A 37 9.61 -11.78 -24.45
CA ASP A 37 9.07 -10.47 -24.77
C ASP A 37 7.79 -10.66 -25.60
N VAL A 38 6.64 -10.57 -24.94
CA VAL A 38 5.34 -10.54 -25.62
C VAL A 38 5.18 -9.13 -26.18
N GLU A 39 5.58 -8.95 -27.43
CA GLU A 39 5.12 -7.86 -28.27
C GLU A 39 3.59 -8.02 -28.46
N ILE A 40 2.80 -7.33 -27.64
CA ILE A 40 1.35 -7.22 -27.86
C ILE A 40 1.12 -6.12 -28.89
N THR A 41 0.84 -6.55 -30.11
CA THR A 41 0.24 -5.77 -31.19
C THR A 41 -1.20 -5.38 -30.81
N ASP A 42 -1.57 -4.14 -31.15
CA ASP A 42 -2.88 -3.54 -30.89
C ASP A 42 -4.05 -4.50 -31.18
N GLN A 43 -4.79 -4.90 -30.14
CA GLN A 43 -6.11 -5.50 -30.29
C GLN A 43 -7.18 -4.52 -29.86
N THR A 44 -7.89 -4.01 -30.86
CA THR A 44 -9.11 -3.22 -30.72
C THR A 44 -10.25 -4.14 -30.27
N VAL A 45 -10.77 -3.94 -29.05
CA VAL A 45 -12.04 -4.54 -28.60
C VAL A 45 -12.91 -3.44 -27.98
N LEU A 46 -13.99 -3.12 -28.69
CA LEU A 46 -15.22 -2.46 -28.23
C LEU A 46 -15.09 -1.18 -27.36
N GLY A 47 -14.83 -0.05 -28.02
CA GLY A 47 -15.75 1.10 -27.95
C GLY A 47 -15.79 2.00 -26.71
N ILE A 48 -14.99 1.76 -25.67
CA ILE A 48 -14.76 2.77 -24.61
C ILE A 48 -13.25 2.95 -24.42
N VAL A 49 -12.72 3.97 -25.08
CA VAL A 49 -11.38 4.48 -24.77
C VAL A 49 -11.49 5.30 -23.49
N VAL A 50 -11.19 4.69 -22.34
CA VAL A 50 -10.84 5.46 -21.14
C VAL A 50 -9.39 5.92 -21.31
N ASN A 51 -9.20 7.01 -22.07
CA ASN A 51 -7.90 7.67 -22.26
C ASN A 51 -7.50 8.41 -20.97
N GLY A 52 -7.14 7.66 -19.92
CA GLY A 52 -6.21 8.14 -18.92
C GLY A 52 -4.78 7.95 -19.44
N PRO A 53 -3.83 8.87 -19.20
CA PRO A 53 -2.45 8.66 -19.61
C PRO A 53 -1.92 7.37 -18.96
N ARG A 54 -1.38 6.46 -19.78
CA ARG A 54 -0.65 5.29 -19.30
C ARG A 54 0.52 5.78 -18.45
N VAL A 55 0.47 5.49 -17.15
CA VAL A 55 1.57 5.83 -16.24
C VAL A 55 2.68 4.79 -16.43
N ASP A 56 3.75 5.19 -17.11
CA ASP A 56 4.99 4.40 -17.20
C ASP A 56 5.66 4.36 -15.83
N ASN A 57 5.89 3.16 -15.30
CA ASN A 57 6.52 2.96 -13.99
C ASN A 57 8.06 3.14 -14.05
N ALA A 58 8.65 3.42 -15.21
CA ALA A 58 10.09 3.67 -15.37
C ALA A 58 10.63 4.73 -14.41
N TYR A 59 9.82 5.71 -14.02
CA TYR A 59 10.23 6.77 -13.11
C TYR A 59 9.93 6.50 -11.64
N LEU A 60 9.22 5.40 -11.33
CA LEU A 60 8.74 5.08 -10.00
C LEU A 60 9.89 4.81 -9.02
N THR A 61 10.93 4.11 -9.47
CA THR A 61 12.12 3.82 -8.66
C THR A 61 12.91 5.10 -8.40
N SER A 62 12.76 5.65 -7.20
CA SER A 62 13.46 6.86 -6.79
C SER A 62 13.27 7.17 -5.31
N LEU A 63 14.01 8.18 -4.86
CA LEU A 63 13.69 8.95 -3.66
C LEU A 63 12.73 10.06 -4.06
N TRP A 64 11.60 10.14 -3.35
CA TRP A 64 10.54 11.10 -3.58
C TRP A 64 10.28 11.89 -2.30
N LYS A 65 10.40 13.21 -2.37
CA LYS A 65 10.08 14.11 -1.27
C LYS A 65 8.60 14.49 -1.32
N ALA A 66 7.89 14.31 -0.21
CA ALA A 66 6.51 14.77 -0.09
C ALA A 66 6.49 16.30 -0.10
N LYS A 67 5.83 16.87 -1.12
CA LYS A 67 5.61 18.31 -1.26
C LYS A 67 4.37 18.73 -0.49
N GLN A 68 3.29 17.98 -0.64
CA GLN A 68 1.99 18.35 -0.08
C GLN A 68 1.14 17.11 0.19
N THR A 69 0.43 17.11 1.31
CA THR A 69 -0.60 16.12 1.63
C THR A 69 -1.94 16.81 1.82
N THR A 70 -2.96 16.29 1.14
CA THR A 70 -4.34 16.75 1.26
C THR A 70 -5.18 15.62 1.79
N LEU A 71 -5.90 15.88 2.89
CA LEU A 71 -6.96 15.01 3.34
C LEU A 71 -8.22 15.34 2.52
N GLN A 72 -8.80 14.35 1.84
CA GLN A 72 -9.95 14.52 0.96
C GLN A 72 -11.16 13.76 1.50
N LEU A 73 -12.33 14.38 1.35
CA LEU A 73 -13.63 13.73 1.52
C LEU A 73 -14.24 13.48 0.16
N TYR A 74 -14.79 12.29 0.01
CA TYR A 74 -15.40 11.80 -1.22
C TYR A 74 -16.86 11.44 -0.94
N ASP A 75 -17.73 11.66 -1.93
CA ASP A 75 -19.07 11.09 -1.88
C ASP A 75 -19.02 9.56 -2.09
N THR A 76 -20.17 8.89 -1.94
CA THR A 76 -20.27 7.45 -2.16
C THR A 76 -20.09 7.02 -3.61
N SER A 77 -19.96 7.97 -4.55
CA SER A 77 -19.61 7.73 -5.95
C SER A 77 -18.11 7.99 -6.21
N ASN A 78 -17.31 8.20 -5.16
CA ASN A 78 -15.88 8.51 -5.20
C ASN A 78 -15.54 9.84 -5.90
N THR A 79 -16.46 10.82 -5.88
CA THR A 79 -16.20 12.19 -6.32
C THR A 79 -15.71 13.03 -5.14
N ILE A 80 -14.65 13.82 -5.33
CA ILE A 80 -14.13 14.71 -4.30
C ILE A 80 -15.19 15.78 -3.97
N ILE A 81 -15.58 15.87 -2.70
CA ILE A 81 -16.48 16.92 -2.19
C ILE A 81 -15.66 18.04 -1.56
N SER A 82 -14.59 17.70 -0.83
CA SER A 82 -13.73 18.66 -0.16
C SER A 82 -12.31 18.13 0.03
N GLY A 83 -11.38 19.05 0.25
CA GLY A 83 -9.98 18.74 0.53
C GLY A 83 -9.35 19.80 1.42
N THR A 84 -8.58 19.36 2.41
CA THR A 84 -7.88 20.23 3.35
C THR A 84 -6.41 19.85 3.40
N TYR A 85 -5.52 20.84 3.33
CA TYR A 85 -4.09 20.60 3.53
C TYR A 85 -3.80 20.18 4.95
N VAL A 86 -2.99 19.14 5.08
CA VAL A 86 -2.52 18.61 6.36
C VAL A 86 -1.00 18.54 6.33
N ASN A 87 -0.40 18.47 7.52
CA ASN A 87 1.03 18.18 7.62
C ASN A 87 1.35 16.89 6.85
N ASN A 88 2.51 16.88 6.18
CA ASN A 88 2.94 15.69 5.46
C ASN A 88 3.08 14.51 6.43
N LEU A 89 2.56 13.35 6.02
CA LEU A 89 2.57 12.13 6.82
C LEU A 89 3.98 11.54 6.98
N PHE A 90 4.85 11.88 6.02
CA PHE A 90 6.27 11.54 5.95
C PHE A 90 6.98 12.59 5.09
N THR A 91 8.29 12.76 5.27
CA THR A 91 9.10 13.70 4.49
C THR A 91 9.50 13.11 3.14
N ASN A 92 9.95 11.86 3.12
CA ASN A 92 10.34 11.18 1.89
C ASN A 92 9.82 9.75 1.84
N VAL A 93 9.59 9.26 0.62
CA VAL A 93 9.40 7.85 0.30
C VAL A 93 10.43 7.40 -0.72
N THR A 94 11.03 6.24 -0.50
CA THR A 94 11.91 5.59 -1.48
C THR A 94 11.21 4.34 -1.98
N LEU A 95 11.05 4.23 -3.29
CA LEU A 95 10.60 3.00 -3.94
C LEU A 95 11.77 2.39 -4.70
N ASN A 96 11.99 1.08 -4.49
CA ASN A 96 13.00 0.33 -5.21
C ASN A 96 12.35 -0.86 -5.92
N ASP A 97 12.27 -0.80 -7.24
CA ASP A 97 11.60 -1.83 -8.04
C ASP A 97 12.38 -3.15 -8.10
N ARG A 98 13.71 -3.11 -7.95
CA ARG A 98 14.58 -4.30 -8.01
C ARG A 98 14.24 -5.32 -6.92
N ASN A 99 13.92 -4.86 -5.72
CA ASN A 99 13.61 -5.71 -4.56
C ASN A 99 12.18 -5.47 -4.04
N LYS A 100 11.38 -4.69 -4.77
CA LYS A 100 10.02 -4.27 -4.39
C LYS A 100 9.94 -3.73 -2.95
N SER A 101 10.95 -2.99 -2.52
CA SER A 101 10.99 -2.40 -1.17
C SER A 101 10.50 -0.95 -1.16
N VAL A 102 9.81 -0.57 -0.09
CA VAL A 102 9.42 0.81 0.22
C VAL A 102 10.04 1.23 1.55
N SER A 103 10.50 2.47 1.64
CA SER A 103 10.94 3.06 2.91
C SER A 103 10.45 4.49 3.05
N TYR A 104 10.10 4.88 4.27
CA TYR A 104 9.64 6.22 4.63
C TYR A 104 10.60 6.87 5.62
N THR A 105 10.77 8.19 5.53
CA THR A 105 11.53 8.98 6.50
C THR A 105 10.71 10.16 6.99
N GLY A 106 10.95 10.61 8.22
CA GLY A 106 10.18 11.72 8.81
C GLY A 106 8.71 11.37 9.05
N LEU A 107 8.41 10.09 9.33
CA LEU A 107 7.04 9.65 9.64
C LEU A 107 6.50 10.41 10.85
N VAL A 108 5.34 11.04 10.67
CA VAL A 108 4.61 11.72 11.75
C VAL A 108 3.79 10.71 12.56
N ASN A 109 3.44 9.58 11.96
CA ASN A 109 2.74 8.47 12.62
C ASN A 109 3.75 7.44 13.15
N SER A 110 3.84 7.29 14.47
CA SER A 110 4.72 6.31 15.14
C SER A 110 4.31 4.85 14.94
N PHE A 111 3.08 4.59 14.46
CA PHE A 111 2.58 3.23 14.19
C PHE A 111 2.90 2.74 12.78
N ALA A 112 3.27 3.63 11.86
CA ALA A 112 3.67 3.23 10.52
C ALA A 112 5.06 2.59 10.56
N GLN A 113 5.20 1.41 9.94
CA GLN A 113 6.52 0.78 9.81
C GLN A 113 7.36 1.62 8.83
N PRO A 114 8.59 2.02 9.20
CA PRO A 114 9.43 2.88 8.36
C PRO A 114 9.86 2.19 7.08
N THR A 115 9.71 0.87 6.98
CA THR A 115 10.05 0.07 5.80
C THR A 115 8.98 -0.98 5.54
N GLY A 116 8.95 -1.48 4.31
CA GLY A 116 8.05 -2.54 3.89
C GLY A 116 8.37 -3.02 2.48
N THR A 117 7.46 -3.80 1.93
CA THR A 117 7.45 -4.19 0.52
C THR A 117 6.24 -3.59 -0.18
N TYR A 118 6.23 -3.65 -1.50
CA TYR A 118 5.08 -3.27 -2.29
C TYR A 118 4.83 -4.22 -3.46
N LYS A 119 3.62 -4.21 -3.99
CA LYS A 119 3.28 -4.84 -5.27
C LYS A 119 2.72 -3.79 -6.22
N LEU A 120 2.95 -4.01 -7.51
CA LEU A 120 2.39 -3.19 -8.57
C LEU A 120 1.28 -3.96 -9.28
N SER A 121 0.20 -3.29 -9.58
CA SER A 121 -0.82 -3.78 -10.50
C SER A 121 -1.27 -2.66 -11.42
N VAL A 122 -1.71 -3.01 -12.62
CA VAL A 122 -2.32 -2.08 -13.55
C VAL A 122 -3.72 -2.60 -13.85
N THR A 123 -4.73 -1.77 -13.58
CA THR A 123 -6.14 -2.08 -13.88
C THR A 123 -6.72 -0.88 -14.61
N ASP A 124 -7.39 -1.09 -15.74
CA ASP A 124 -8.00 -0.02 -16.54
C ASP A 124 -7.04 1.15 -16.85
N ASN A 125 -5.79 0.84 -17.23
CA ASN A 125 -4.70 1.79 -17.46
C ASN A 125 -4.28 2.64 -16.25
N VAL A 126 -4.71 2.27 -15.04
CA VAL A 126 -4.34 2.93 -13.79
C VAL A 126 -3.29 2.09 -13.06
N LEU A 127 -2.18 2.72 -12.68
CA LEU A 127 -1.14 2.12 -11.85
C LEU A 127 -1.55 2.17 -10.38
N TYR A 128 -1.52 1.01 -9.73
CA TYR A 128 -1.73 0.86 -8.30
C TYR A 128 -0.47 0.31 -7.62
N ILE A 129 -0.23 0.77 -6.40
CA ILE A 129 0.82 0.28 -5.51
C ILE A 129 0.16 -0.23 -4.24
N GLU A 130 0.25 -1.53 -4.00
CA GLU A 130 -0.19 -2.14 -2.73
C GLU A 130 1.00 -2.15 -1.76
N LEU A 131 0.90 -1.43 -0.65
CA LEU A 131 1.97 -1.21 0.33
C LEU A 131 1.78 -2.16 1.52
N SER A 132 2.82 -2.93 1.87
CA SER A 132 2.77 -3.77 3.07
C SER A 132 2.83 -2.95 4.37
N SER A 133 3.38 -1.73 4.29
CA SER A 133 3.41 -0.75 5.38
C SER A 133 2.62 0.48 4.97
N ASN A 134 1.52 0.73 5.69
CA ASN A 134 0.63 1.85 5.46
C ASN A 134 1.15 3.13 6.15
N PRO A 135 1.52 4.19 5.39
CA PRO A 135 1.96 5.45 5.98
C PRO A 135 0.78 6.37 6.37
N PHE A 136 -0.46 6.01 6.03
CA PHE A 136 -1.65 6.83 6.25
C PHE A 136 -2.20 6.65 7.68
N PHE A 137 -2.55 7.77 8.32
CA PHE A 137 -3.03 7.77 9.70
C PHE A 137 -4.45 7.20 9.82
N ASN A 138 -4.67 6.33 10.81
CA ASN A 138 -5.97 5.68 11.08
C ASN A 138 -6.63 5.11 9.83
N SER A 139 -5.83 4.49 8.97
CA SER A 139 -6.26 3.88 7.72
C SER A 139 -5.97 2.39 7.75
N THR A 140 -6.89 1.60 7.21
CA THR A 140 -6.71 0.16 6.97
C THR A 140 -6.35 -0.14 5.51
N PHE A 141 -6.42 0.85 4.62
CA PHE A 141 -6.12 0.64 3.20
C PHE A 141 -4.61 0.65 2.93
N SER A 142 -4.14 -0.35 2.21
CA SER A 142 -2.73 -0.52 1.79
C SER A 142 -2.48 -0.03 0.37
N THR A 143 -3.54 0.20 -0.42
CA THR A 143 -3.42 0.47 -1.85
C THR A 143 -3.46 1.96 -2.15
N VAL A 144 -2.51 2.42 -2.95
CA VAL A 144 -2.51 3.77 -3.52
C VAL A 144 -2.61 3.70 -5.03
N ARG A 145 -3.37 4.61 -5.62
CA ARG A 145 -3.42 4.88 -7.05
C ARG A 145 -2.38 5.94 -7.39
N VAL A 146 -1.59 5.71 -8.44
CA VAL A 146 -0.71 6.74 -9.01
C VAL A 146 -1.48 7.50 -10.09
N THR A 147 -1.82 8.76 -9.84
CA THR A 147 -2.60 9.59 -10.78
C THR A 147 -1.72 10.48 -11.65
N HIS A 148 -0.48 10.70 -11.26
CA HIS A 148 0.51 11.46 -12.02
C HIS A 148 1.90 10.89 -11.74
N LEU A 149 2.70 10.71 -12.79
CA LEU A 149 4.09 10.28 -12.67
C LEU A 149 4.89 10.82 -13.87
N THR A 150 5.93 11.57 -13.58
CA THR A 150 6.90 12.12 -14.53
C THR A 150 8.31 11.87 -13.99
N PRO A 151 9.38 12.25 -14.71
CA PRO A 151 10.72 12.16 -14.18
C PRO A 151 10.93 12.93 -12.86
N THR A 152 10.15 13.99 -12.59
CA THR A 152 10.35 14.92 -11.47
C THR A 152 9.20 14.99 -10.47
N GLU A 153 7.98 14.56 -10.85
CA GLU A 153 6.80 14.65 -10.00
C GLU A 153 6.02 13.33 -9.96
N MET A 154 5.37 13.06 -8.83
CA MET A 154 4.48 11.92 -8.65
C MET A 154 3.31 12.32 -7.76
N THR A 155 2.13 11.76 -7.99
CA THR A 155 0.99 11.95 -7.10
C THR A 155 0.35 10.60 -6.77
N TRP A 156 0.17 10.34 -5.47
CA TRP A 156 -0.58 9.22 -4.95
C TRP A 156 -1.95 9.68 -4.48
N VAL A 157 -2.96 8.85 -4.74
CA VAL A 157 -4.29 8.95 -4.15
C VAL A 157 -4.58 7.63 -3.44
N ALA A 158 -4.85 7.71 -2.15
CA ALA A 158 -5.18 6.57 -1.31
C ALA A 158 -6.60 6.79 -0.76
N LEU A 159 -7.53 5.91 -1.12
CA LEU A 159 -8.96 6.07 -0.83
C LEU A 159 -9.44 4.93 0.06
N ASP A 160 -10.08 5.28 1.17
CA ASP A 160 -10.87 4.36 1.98
C ASP A 160 -12.32 4.37 1.49
N THR A 161 -12.75 3.29 0.86
CA THR A 161 -14.16 3.10 0.46
C THR A 161 -15.03 2.63 1.62
N THR A 162 -14.49 2.50 2.83
CA THR A 162 -15.31 2.30 4.04
C THR A 162 -16.06 3.59 4.31
N SER A 163 -17.39 3.50 4.36
CA SER A 163 -18.23 4.68 4.60
C SER A 163 -18.10 5.17 6.04
N THR A 164 -17.87 6.46 6.22
CA THR A 164 -17.96 7.17 7.49
C THR A 164 -19.17 8.12 7.47
N VAL A 165 -19.82 8.32 8.61
CA VAL A 165 -20.95 9.26 8.72
C VAL A 165 -20.45 10.59 9.29
N LEU A 166 -20.73 11.68 8.57
CA LEU A 166 -20.52 13.06 9.02
C LEU A 166 -21.80 13.85 8.74
N ASP A 167 -22.33 14.55 9.75
CA ASP A 167 -23.56 15.35 9.62
C ASP A 167 -24.74 14.62 8.95
N GLY A 168 -24.92 13.33 9.27
CA GLY A 168 -26.00 12.49 8.75
C GLY A 168 -25.83 12.01 7.30
N ARG A 169 -24.66 12.23 6.68
CA ARG A 169 -24.35 11.78 5.32
C ARG A 169 -23.16 10.82 5.31
N TYR A 170 -23.19 9.85 4.40
CA TYR A 170 -22.11 8.89 4.20
C TYR A 170 -21.05 9.46 3.26
N TYR A 171 -19.79 9.32 3.66
CA TYR A 171 -18.63 9.77 2.89
C TYR A 171 -17.51 8.73 2.94
N HIS A 172 -16.63 8.82 1.96
CA HIS A 172 -15.34 8.15 1.94
C HIS A 172 -14.23 9.14 2.29
N LYS A 173 -13.14 8.62 2.84
CA LYS A 173 -11.99 9.42 3.26
C LYS A 173 -10.78 8.98 2.47
N GLY A 174 -9.96 9.92 2.01
CA GLY A 174 -8.72 9.58 1.34
C GLY A 174 -7.62 10.61 1.57
N TYR A 175 -6.41 10.25 1.17
CA TYR A 175 -5.25 11.14 1.14
C TYR A 175 -4.74 11.27 -0.28
N GLN A 176 -4.47 12.50 -0.70
CA GLN A 176 -3.66 12.77 -1.87
C GLN A 176 -2.29 13.27 -1.41
N VAL A 177 -1.23 12.64 -1.89
CA VAL A 177 0.14 13.05 -1.61
C VAL A 177 0.82 13.36 -2.93
N THR A 178 1.33 14.58 -3.06
CA THR A 178 2.12 15.00 -4.21
C THR A 178 3.60 15.04 -3.81
N PHE A 179 4.44 14.50 -4.68
CA PHE A 179 5.87 14.33 -4.49
C PHE A 179 6.66 15.07 -5.56
N THR A 180 7.89 15.43 -5.20
CA THR A 180 8.94 15.85 -6.14
C THR A 180 10.17 14.99 -5.94
N LYS A 181 11.02 14.87 -6.95
CA LYS A 181 12.40 14.40 -6.73
C LYS A 181 13.29 15.51 -6.19
#